data_AF-A0A5S9M763-F1
#
_entry.id   AF-A0A5S9M763-F1
#
_cell.length_a   1.000
_cell.length_b   1.000
_cell.length_c   1.000
_cell.angle_alpha   90.00
_cell.angle_beta   90.00
_cell.angle_gamma   90.00
#
_symmetry.space_group_name_H-M   'P 1'
#
loop_
_entity.id
_entity.type
_entity.pdbx_description
1 polymer ?
#
loop_
_entity_poly.entity_id
_entity_poly.type
_entity_poly.pdbx_seq_one_letter_code
_entity_poly.pdbx_strand_id
1 'polypeptide(L)'
;MLKEAMPALDKVRFVNSGTEAVMTTIRVARAYTGRTKIIKFAGCYHGHSDLVLVAAGSGPSTLGTPDSAGVPKSIANEVITVPFNDIDSYKEALDRWGDEIAAVLVEPIVGNFGIVEPKDGFLQQVNDLTHEKKGRTGDL
;
A
#
# COMPACT_ATOMS: atom_id res chain seq x y z
N MET A 1 -17.57 14.93 14.73
CA MET A 1 -16.86 15.39 13.51
C MET A 1 -15.59 14.56 13.26
N LEU A 2 -15.36 14.12 12.01
CA LEU A 2 -14.31 13.17 11.56
C LEU A 2 -14.34 11.77 12.18
N LYS A 3 -14.11 11.59 13.49
CA LYS A 3 -14.18 10.25 14.12
C LYS A 3 -15.60 9.66 14.12
N GLU A 4 -16.62 10.52 14.15
CA GLU A 4 -18.01 10.10 13.95
C GLU A 4 -18.28 9.63 12.51
N ALA A 5 -17.59 10.22 11.52
CA ALA A 5 -17.73 9.85 10.11
C ALA A 5 -16.87 8.64 9.74
N MET A 6 -15.77 8.41 10.47
CA MET A 6 -14.85 7.29 10.31
C MET A 6 -14.57 6.65 11.67
N PRO A 7 -15.49 5.81 12.18
CA PRO A 7 -15.39 5.25 13.54
C PRO A 7 -14.13 4.42 13.80
N ALA A 8 -13.49 3.89 12.74
CA ALA A 8 -12.24 3.15 12.83
C ALA A 8 -11.02 4.04 13.18
N LEU A 9 -11.15 5.37 13.23
CA LEU A 9 -10.06 6.29 13.58
C LEU A 9 -10.09 6.65 15.08
N ASP A 10 -9.25 6.00 15.88
CA ASP A 10 -9.10 6.34 17.32
C ASP A 10 -8.43 7.70 17.54
N LYS A 11 -7.38 7.96 16.76
CA LYS A 11 -6.54 9.18 16.81
C LYS A 11 -6.32 9.71 15.40
N VAL A 12 -6.17 11.04 15.28
CA VAL A 12 -5.98 11.72 14.00
C VAL A 12 -4.83 12.72 14.12
N ARG A 13 -3.99 12.78 13.08
CA ARG A 13 -2.93 13.79 12.91
C ARG A 13 -3.18 14.55 11.61
N PHE A 14 -3.46 15.85 11.72
CA PHE A 14 -3.62 16.72 10.56
C PHE A 14 -2.27 17.06 9.92
N VAL A 15 -2.25 17.19 8.60
CA VAL A 15 -1.10 17.61 7.79
C VAL A 15 -1.61 18.50 6.65
N ASN A 16 -0.71 19.07 5.85
CA ASN A 16 -1.06 20.06 4.83
C ASN A 16 -1.45 19.43 3.49
N SER A 17 -1.18 18.13 3.27
CA SER A 17 -1.50 17.46 2.01
C SER A 17 -1.71 15.95 2.16
N GLY A 18 -2.30 15.33 1.13
CA GLY A 18 -2.40 13.87 1.01
C GLY A 18 -1.03 13.19 0.90
N THR A 19 -0.07 13.79 0.18
CA THR A 19 1.32 13.30 0.12
C THR A 19 1.93 13.21 1.52
N GLU A 20 1.81 14.27 2.34
CA GLU A 20 2.32 14.27 3.72
C GLU A 20 1.62 13.22 4.60
N ALA A 21 0.33 12.98 4.37
CA ALA A 21 -0.45 11.98 5.09
C ALA A 21 0.06 10.56 4.77
N VAL A 22 0.29 10.25 3.49
CA VAL A 22 0.83 8.95 3.05
C VAL A 22 2.26 8.74 3.57
N MET A 23 3.13 9.76 3.45
CA MET A 23 4.49 9.70 4.00
C MET A 23 4.50 9.38 5.49
N THR A 24 3.63 10.04 6.26
CA THR A 24 3.48 9.80 7.70
C THR A 24 2.95 8.40 7.97
N THR A 25 1.93 7.96 7.22
CA THR A 25 1.31 6.62 7.36
C THR A 25 2.33 5.51 7.13
N ILE A 26 3.12 5.58 6.05
CA ILE A 26 4.16 4.58 5.76
C ILE A 26 5.19 4.55 6.90
N ARG A 27 5.63 5.72 7.38
CA ARG A 27 6.60 5.82 8.48
C ARG A 27 6.06 5.18 9.77
N VAL A 28 4.81 5.47 10.12
CA VAL A 28 4.16 4.90 11.32
C VAL A 28 4.01 3.38 11.18
N ALA A 29 3.57 2.89 10.02
CA ALA A 29 3.40 1.46 9.78
C ALA A 29 4.74 0.70 9.88
N ARG A 30 5.81 1.24 9.29
CA ARG A 30 7.16 0.68 9.43
C ARG A 30 7.65 0.67 10.87
N ALA A 31 7.47 1.78 11.59
CA ALA A 31 7.85 1.88 12.99
C ALA A 31 7.09 0.89 13.89
N TYR A 32 5.80 0.69 13.62
CA TYR A 32 4.95 -0.23 14.38
C TYR A 32 5.31 -1.69 14.10
N THR A 33 5.47 -2.06 12.84
CA THR A 33 5.69 -3.46 12.43
C THR A 33 7.15 -3.90 12.51
N GLY A 34 8.11 -2.96 12.50
CA GLY A 34 9.54 -3.25 12.33
C GLY A 34 9.91 -3.71 10.92
N ARG A 35 8.98 -3.64 9.96
CA ARG A 35 9.13 -4.13 8.59
C ARG A 35 9.41 -2.98 7.63
N THR A 36 9.99 -3.27 6.47
CA THR A 36 10.49 -2.23 5.55
C THR A 36 9.66 -2.09 4.28
N LYS A 37 9.10 -3.17 3.74
CA LYS A 37 8.41 -3.14 2.45
C LYS A 37 6.99 -2.60 2.57
N ILE A 38 6.48 -2.04 1.49
CA ILE A 38 5.06 -1.73 1.33
C ILE A 38 4.53 -2.36 0.05
N ILE A 39 3.24 -2.69 0.03
CA ILE A 39 2.51 -2.99 -1.20
C ILE A 39 1.73 -1.75 -1.63
N LYS A 40 1.73 -1.45 -2.92
CA LYS A 40 0.73 -0.58 -3.55
C LYS A 40 0.09 -1.27 -4.75
N PHE A 41 -1.08 -0.79 -5.14
CA PHE A 41 -1.70 -1.27 -6.39
C PHE A 41 -1.30 -0.40 -7.60
N ALA A 42 -1.11 -1.03 -8.75
CA ALA A 42 -0.87 -0.34 -10.01
C ALA A 42 -2.06 0.56 -10.34
N GLY A 43 -1.77 1.76 -10.85
CA GLY A 43 -2.79 2.76 -11.11
C GLY A 43 -3.23 3.60 -9.91
N CYS A 44 -3.06 3.10 -8.67
CA CYS A 44 -3.27 3.93 -7.49
C CYS A 44 -2.18 5.01 -7.38
N TYR A 45 -2.59 6.23 -7.03
CA TYR A 45 -1.80 7.42 -6.76
C TYR A 45 -1.89 7.79 -5.27
N HIS A 46 -0.73 7.90 -4.63
CA HIS A 46 -0.63 8.17 -3.19
C HIS A 46 0.29 9.37 -2.92
N GLY A 47 0.29 10.35 -3.83
CA GLY A 47 1.22 11.48 -3.81
C GLY A 47 2.49 11.19 -4.61
N HIS A 48 3.50 12.03 -4.40
CA HIS A 48 4.73 12.03 -5.21
C HIS A 48 6.01 11.92 -4.36
N SER A 49 5.93 11.34 -3.16
CA SER A 49 7.14 10.97 -2.42
C SER A 49 7.81 9.77 -3.09
N ASP A 50 9.13 9.67 -3.04
CA ASP A 50 9.91 8.61 -3.70
C ASP A 50 9.35 7.19 -3.50
N LEU A 51 8.88 6.87 -2.29
CA LEU A 51 8.33 5.56 -1.91
C LEU A 51 7.04 5.16 -2.65
N VAL A 52 6.37 6.08 -3.34
CA VAL A 52 5.15 5.79 -4.11
C VAL A 52 5.30 6.08 -5.60
N LEU A 53 6.50 6.52 -6.03
CA LEU A 53 6.90 6.72 -7.42
C LEU A 53 7.65 5.49 -7.97
N VAL A 54 7.04 4.32 -7.78
CA VAL A 54 7.58 3.04 -8.21
C VAL A 54 6.54 2.33 -9.08
N ALA A 55 6.91 2.03 -10.31
CA ALA A 55 6.09 1.28 -11.27
C ALA A 55 6.11 -0.22 -10.97
N ALA A 56 5.18 -0.97 -11.55
CA ALA A 56 5.26 -2.43 -11.54
C ALA A 56 6.53 -2.88 -12.28
N GLY A 57 7.22 -3.88 -11.73
CA GLY A 57 8.31 -4.52 -12.45
C GLY A 57 7.78 -5.41 -13.58
N SER A 58 8.68 -6.12 -14.25
CA SER A 58 8.35 -6.94 -15.43
C SER A 58 7.48 -8.17 -15.16
N GLY A 59 7.09 -8.42 -13.90
CA GLY A 59 6.15 -9.46 -13.52
C GLY A 59 5.16 -8.96 -12.46
N PRO A 60 4.00 -9.62 -12.29
CA PRO A 60 3.12 -9.35 -11.18
C PRO A 60 3.89 -9.52 -9.87
N SER A 61 3.63 -8.64 -8.90
CA SER A 61 4.11 -8.83 -7.52
C SER A 61 5.64 -8.84 -7.35
N THR A 62 6.36 -8.25 -8.30
CA THR A 62 7.80 -8.05 -8.19
C THR A 62 8.12 -6.77 -7.43
N LEU A 63 9.37 -6.66 -6.96
CA LEU A 63 9.95 -5.36 -6.66
C LEU A 63 9.82 -4.48 -7.90
N GLY A 64 9.44 -3.23 -7.69
CA GLY A 64 9.16 -2.34 -8.79
C GLY A 64 10.41 -1.76 -9.45
N THR A 65 10.21 -0.82 -10.35
CA THR A 65 11.27 0.03 -10.89
C THR A 65 10.93 1.49 -10.63
N PRO A 66 11.91 2.37 -10.37
CA PRO A 66 11.63 3.80 -10.23
C PRO A 66 10.87 4.33 -11.45
N ASP A 67 9.78 5.07 -11.21
CA ASP A 67 8.93 5.64 -12.27
C ASP A 67 9.33 7.09 -12.63
N SER A 68 10.34 7.61 -11.95
CA SER A 68 10.94 8.92 -12.22
C SER A 68 12.45 8.84 -12.14
N ALA A 69 13.13 9.53 -13.06
CA ALA A 69 14.59 9.54 -13.16
C ALA A 69 15.29 10.08 -11.89
N GLY A 70 14.58 10.88 -11.09
CA GLY A 70 15.10 11.42 -9.83
C GLY A 70 15.06 10.46 -8.64
N VAL A 71 14.37 9.33 -8.76
CA VAL A 71 14.18 8.38 -7.65
C VAL A 71 15.32 7.35 -7.63
N PRO A 72 16.06 7.21 -6.51
CA PRO A 72 17.12 6.23 -6.40
C PRO A 72 16.62 4.79 -6.59
N LYS A 73 17.40 3.96 -7.28
CA LYS A 73 17.08 2.53 -7.50
C LYS A 73 16.90 1.74 -6.20
N SER A 74 17.53 2.17 -5.11
CA SER A 74 17.39 1.52 -3.81
C SER A 74 15.96 1.56 -3.29
N ILE A 75 15.19 2.62 -3.60
CA ILE A 75 13.81 2.80 -3.15
C ILE A 75 12.88 1.71 -3.72
N ALA A 76 13.12 1.29 -4.97
CA ALA A 76 12.34 0.23 -5.61
C ALA A 76 12.40 -1.11 -4.86
N ASN A 77 13.43 -1.37 -4.05
CA ASN A 77 13.53 -2.60 -3.25
C ASN A 77 12.60 -2.61 -2.02
N GLU A 78 11.99 -1.46 -1.71
CA GLU A 78 11.07 -1.29 -0.59
C GLU A 78 9.60 -1.30 -1.02
N VAL A 79 9.31 -1.34 -2.33
CA VAL A 79 7.95 -1.19 -2.86
C VAL A 79 7.63 -2.33 -3.79
N ILE A 80 6.54 -3.03 -3.45
CA ILE A 80 5.96 -4.10 -4.27
C ILE A 80 4.71 -3.51 -4.92
N THR A 81 4.64 -3.59 -6.24
CA THR A 81 3.48 -3.11 -6.99
C THR A 81 2.69 -4.30 -7.53
N VAL A 82 1.41 -4.35 -7.20
CA VAL A 82 0.48 -5.43 -7.58
C VAL A 82 -0.60 -4.86 -8.51
N PRO A 83 -1.06 -5.57 -9.55
CA PRO A 83 -2.19 -5.09 -10.36
C PRO A 83 -3.47 -4.91 -9.51
N PHE A 84 -4.16 -3.78 -9.66
CA PHE A 84 -5.49 -3.59 -9.05
C PHE A 84 -6.48 -4.62 -9.64
N ASN A 85 -7.44 -5.10 -8.84
CA ASN A 85 -8.40 -6.15 -9.23
C ASN A 85 -7.80 -7.52 -9.60
N ASP A 86 -6.55 -7.78 -9.22
CA ASP A 86 -5.89 -9.08 -9.32
C ASP A 86 -5.50 -9.58 -7.92
N ILE A 87 -6.36 -10.41 -7.34
CA ILE A 87 -6.13 -10.94 -6.00
C ILE A 87 -5.08 -12.05 -5.97
N ASP A 88 -4.87 -12.77 -7.08
CA ASP A 88 -3.92 -13.87 -7.12
C ASP A 88 -2.49 -13.34 -7.14
N SER A 89 -2.25 -12.27 -7.88
CA SER A 89 -1.00 -11.49 -7.76
C SER A 89 -0.79 -11.01 -6.32
N TYR A 90 -1.83 -10.48 -5.66
CA TYR A 90 -1.71 -10.04 -4.28
C TYR A 90 -1.34 -11.17 -3.29
N LYS A 91 -1.94 -12.35 -3.44
CA LYS A 91 -1.59 -13.54 -2.65
C LYS A 91 -0.14 -13.96 -2.88
N GLU A 92 0.33 -13.96 -4.13
CA GLU A 92 1.73 -14.24 -4.46
C GLU A 92 2.69 -13.27 -3.76
N ALA A 93 2.36 -11.97 -3.76
CA ALA A 93 3.14 -10.95 -3.06
C ALA A 93 3.23 -11.24 -1.55
N LEU A 94 2.10 -11.62 -0.93
CA LEU A 94 2.03 -11.94 0.49
C LEU A 94 2.77 -13.24 0.85
N ASP A 95 2.71 -14.25 -0.01
CA ASP A 95 3.44 -15.50 0.20
C ASP A 95 4.95 -15.30 0.09
N ARG A 96 5.39 -14.42 -0.80
CA ARG A 96 6.81 -14.13 -1.00
C ARG A 96 7.38 -13.14 0.00
N TRP A 97 6.64 -12.10 0.37
CA TRP A 97 7.16 -10.95 1.10
C TRP A 97 6.37 -10.60 2.38
N GLY A 98 5.36 -11.40 2.76
CA GLY A 98 4.44 -11.11 3.87
C GLY A 98 5.11 -10.69 5.17
N ASP A 99 6.21 -11.36 5.54
CA ASP A 99 6.96 -11.09 6.76
C ASP A 99 7.77 -9.77 6.71
N GLU A 100 7.94 -9.19 5.52
CA GLU A 100 8.67 -7.92 5.29
C GLU A 100 7.74 -6.73 5.01
N ILE A 101 6.42 -6.94 4.91
CA ILE A 101 5.44 -5.90 4.55
C ILE A 101 4.93 -5.17 5.80
N ALA A 102 5.18 -3.86 5.84
CA ALA A 102 4.69 -2.94 6.87
C ALA A 102 3.27 -2.42 6.59
N ALA A 103 2.93 -2.18 5.32
CA ALA A 103 1.66 -1.58 4.94
C ALA A 103 1.22 -2.00 3.53
N VAL A 104 -0.10 -1.96 3.30
CA VAL A 104 -0.75 -2.12 2.00
C VAL A 104 -1.51 -0.82 1.71
N LEU A 105 -1.20 -0.18 0.58
CA LEU A 105 -1.84 1.05 0.14
C LEU A 105 -2.76 0.77 -1.05
N VAL A 106 -4.03 1.14 -0.92
CA VAL A 106 -5.06 0.91 -1.93
C VAL A 106 -6.03 2.09 -1.98
N GLU A 107 -6.37 2.56 -3.18
CA GLU A 107 -7.54 3.41 -3.37
C GLU A 107 -8.79 2.51 -3.42
N PRO A 108 -9.85 2.80 -2.64
CA PRO A 108 -11.08 1.98 -2.66
C PRO A 108 -11.78 2.02 -4.02
N ILE A 109 -11.64 3.14 -4.74
CA ILE A 109 -12.00 3.30 -6.14
C ILE A 109 -10.82 4.05 -6.77
N VAL A 110 -10.21 3.47 -7.79
CA VAL A 110 -9.06 4.09 -8.46
C VAL A 110 -9.56 5.26 -9.31
N GLY A 111 -9.00 6.45 -9.12
CA GLY A 111 -9.46 7.67 -9.80
C GLY A 111 -8.43 8.39 -10.69
N ASN A 112 -7.13 8.09 -10.56
CA ASN A 112 -6.07 8.95 -11.09
C ASN A 112 -5.84 8.86 -12.62
N PHE A 113 -6.37 7.84 -13.30
CA PHE A 113 -6.27 7.66 -14.76
C PHE A 113 -7.61 7.24 -15.38
N GLY A 114 -8.71 7.62 -14.72
CA GLY A 114 -10.06 7.13 -14.98
C GLY A 114 -10.67 6.50 -13.72
N ILE A 115 -11.97 6.25 -13.74
CA ILE A 115 -12.67 5.57 -12.64
C ILE A 115 -12.62 4.06 -12.90
N VAL A 116 -11.95 3.33 -12.02
CA VAL A 116 -11.95 1.86 -12.02
C VAL A 116 -12.47 1.36 -10.68
N GLU A 117 -13.64 0.73 -10.71
CA GLU A 117 -14.27 0.14 -9.52
C GLU A 117 -13.58 -1.18 -9.12
N PRO A 118 -13.57 -1.51 -7.82
CA PRO A 118 -13.10 -2.83 -7.39
C PRO A 118 -14.07 -3.90 -7.89
N LYS A 119 -13.53 -5.05 -8.29
CA LYS A 119 -14.34 -6.26 -8.50
C LYS A 119 -15.01 -6.65 -7.18
N ASP A 120 -16.17 -7.29 -7.26
CA ASP A 120 -16.89 -7.77 -6.10
C ASP A 120 -15.98 -8.59 -5.17
N GLY A 121 -15.97 -8.19 -3.90
CA GLY A 121 -15.17 -8.83 -2.86
C GLY A 121 -13.66 -8.56 -2.91
N PHE A 122 -13.13 -7.81 -3.88
CA PHE A 122 -11.68 -7.55 -3.97
C PHE A 122 -11.13 -6.84 -2.72
N LEU A 123 -11.74 -5.72 -2.32
CA LEU A 123 -11.28 -4.97 -1.14
C LEU A 123 -11.41 -5.79 0.16
N GLN A 124 -12.47 -6.58 0.28
CA GLN A 124 -12.66 -7.47 1.43
C GLN A 124 -11.56 -8.52 1.49
N GLN A 125 -11.25 -9.17 0.37
CA GLN A 125 -10.16 -10.15 0.29
C GLN A 125 -8.79 -9.52 0.59
N VAL A 126 -8.50 -8.31 0.09
CA VAL A 126 -7.26 -7.59 0.43
C VAL A 126 -7.18 -7.36 1.94
N ASN A 127 -8.27 -6.90 2.56
CA ASN A 127 -8.32 -6.65 4.00
C ASN A 127 -8.11 -7.94 4.81
N ASP A 128 -8.83 -9.01 4.49
CA ASP A 128 -8.79 -10.27 5.23
C ASP A 128 -7.40 -10.91 5.14
N LEU A 129 -6.85 -11.04 3.92
CA LEU A 129 -5.52 -11.59 3.69
C LEU A 129 -4.41 -10.76 4.37
N THR A 130 -4.56 -9.43 4.41
CA THR A 130 -3.61 -8.57 5.15
C THR A 130 -3.61 -8.92 6.63
N HIS A 131 -4.79 -9.09 7.23
CA HIS A 131 -4.93 -9.38 8.66
C HIS A 131 -4.55 -10.82 9.02
N GLU A 132 -4.83 -11.80 8.17
CA GLU A 132 -4.39 -13.19 8.35
C GLU A 132 -2.87 -13.29 8.44
N LYS A 133 -2.13 -12.57 7.59
CA LYS A 133 -0.66 -12.52 7.62
C LYS A 133 -0.10 -11.74 8.82
N LYS A 134 -0.90 -10.94 9.53
CA LYS A 134 -0.47 -10.25 10.78
C LYS A 134 -0.30 -11.20 11.97
N GLY A 135 -0.76 -12.46 11.90
CA GLY A 135 -0.84 -13.43 13.01
C GLY A 135 0.47 -13.84 13.72
N ARG A 136 1.58 -13.08 13.63
CA ARG A 136 2.83 -13.32 14.38
C ARG A 136 3.25 -12.18 15.32
N THR A 137 2.57 -11.03 15.31
CA THR A 137 2.80 -9.91 16.25
C THR A 137 1.47 -9.17 16.45
N GLY A 138 1.01 -9.12 17.70
CA GLY A 138 -0.38 -8.84 18.08
C GLY A 138 -1.00 -7.51 17.62
N ASP A 139 -2.32 -7.55 17.49
CA ASP A 139 -3.34 -6.50 17.53
C ASP A 139 -3.00 -5.09 16.97
N LEU A 140 -3.43 -4.87 15.72
CA LEU A 140 -3.95 -3.61 15.17
C LEU A 140 -5.30 -3.86 14.51
#